data_AF-A0A4Y2TZH4-F1
#
_entry.id   AF-A0A4Y2TZH4-F1
#
_cell.length_a   1.000
_cell.length_b   1.000
_cell.length_c   1.000
_cell.angle_alpha   90.00
_cell.angle_beta   90.00
_cell.angle_gamma   90.00
#
_symmetry.space_group_name_H-M   'P 1'
#
loop_
_entity.id
_entity.type
_entity.pdbx_description
1 polymer ?
#
loop_
_entity_poly.entity_id
_entity_poly.type
_entity_poly.pdbx_seq_one_letter_code
_entity_poly.pdbx_strand_id
1 'polypeptide(L)'
;AHVSWKHEDDKVIAFERAGLVFVFNFHPTKSFPDYRVGVNIPGKYKIVLDSDAEEFGGHKRLDHNTEFFTFPESYCGRENSMHIYIPSRVAAVYARAD
;
A
#
# COMPACT_ATOMS: atom_id res chain seq x y z
N ALA A 1 -13.87 2.33 -9.11
CA ALA A 1 -12.51 2.22 -8.54
C ALA A 1 -11.69 3.35 -9.14
N HIS A 2 -10.83 3.99 -8.34
CA HIS A 2 -9.94 5.05 -8.83
C HIS A 2 -8.50 4.57 -8.70
N VAL A 3 -7.77 4.55 -9.81
CA VAL A 3 -6.35 4.17 -9.87
C VAL A 3 -5.54 5.41 -9.57
N SER A 4 -4.99 5.51 -8.37
CA SER A 4 -4.15 6.64 -7.99
C SER A 4 -2.76 6.51 -8.63
N TRP A 5 -2.24 5.29 -8.81
CA TRP A 5 -0.86 5.10 -9.23
C TRP A 5 -0.69 3.90 -10.16
N LYS A 6 0.08 4.10 -11.23
CA LYS A 6 0.49 3.08 -12.20
C LYS A 6 1.90 3.42 -12.68
N HIS A 7 2.88 3.12 -11.84
CA HIS A 7 4.25 3.54 -12.08
C HIS A 7 5.01 2.46 -12.83
N GLU A 8 5.35 2.77 -14.09
CA GLU A 8 5.93 1.79 -15.00
C GLU A 8 7.30 1.32 -14.54
N ASP A 9 8.22 2.18 -14.10
CA ASP A 9 9.58 1.75 -13.75
C ASP A 9 9.61 0.90 -12.47
N ASP A 10 9.03 1.43 -11.39
CA ASP A 10 8.84 0.71 -10.13
C ASP A 10 7.94 -0.53 -10.26
N LYS A 11 7.13 -0.64 -11.32
CA LYS A 11 6.12 -1.70 -11.51
C LYS A 11 5.12 -1.75 -10.35
N VAL A 12 4.76 -0.58 -9.80
CA VAL A 12 3.82 -0.47 -8.68
C VAL A 12 2.47 0.06 -9.16
N ILE A 13 1.40 -0.61 -8.76
CA ILE A 13 0.03 -0.17 -8.98
C ILE A 13 -0.63 0.08 -7.62
N ALA A 14 -1.24 1.25 -7.46
CA ALA A 14 -2.07 1.56 -6.29
C ALA A 14 -3.45 2.09 -6.72
N PHE A 15 -4.49 1.63 -6.04
CA PHE A 15 -5.86 2.07 -6.31
C PHE A 15 -6.75 1.94 -5.07
N GLU A 16 -7.86 2.66 -5.08
CA GLU A 16 -8.87 2.59 -4.03
C GLU A 16 -10.18 2.01 -4.53
N ARG A 17 -10.77 1.13 -3.72
CA ARG A 17 -12.09 0.52 -3.98
C ARG A 17 -12.77 0.17 -2.65
N ALA A 18 -14.02 0.58 -2.50
CA ALA A 18 -14.86 0.27 -1.33
C ALA A 18 -14.21 0.63 0.02
N GLY A 19 -13.53 1.78 0.11
CA GLY A 19 -12.85 2.23 1.33
C GLY A 19 -11.52 1.55 1.64
N LEU A 20 -11.06 0.67 0.75
CA LEU A 20 -9.76 -0.02 0.87
C LEU A 20 -8.75 0.59 -0.09
N VAL A 21 -7.48 0.57 0.34
CA VAL A 21 -6.31 0.94 -0.47
C VAL A 21 -5.60 -0.35 -0.87
N PHE A 22 -5.49 -0.60 -2.17
CA PHE A 22 -4.79 -1.75 -2.72
C PHE A 22 -3.45 -1.30 -3.27
N VAL A 23 -2.38 -2.02 -2.95
CA VAL A 23 -1.04 -1.77 -3.49
C VAL A 23 -0.43 -3.09 -3.96
N PHE A 24 0.05 -3.09 -5.21
CA PHE A 24 0.71 -4.22 -5.85
C PHE A 24 2.10 -3.80 -6.31
N ASN A 25 3.13 -4.49 -5.86
CA ASN A 25 4.48 -4.35 -6.39
C ASN A 25 4.79 -5.54 -7.31
N PHE A 26 4.74 -5.32 -8.62
CA PHE A 26 5.09 -6.31 -9.64
C PHE A 26 6.58 -6.29 -10.02
N HIS A 27 7.41 -5.47 -9.37
CA HIS A 27 8.84 -5.47 -9.67
C HIS A 27 9.41 -6.86 -9.39
N PRO A 28 10.25 -7.41 -10.28
CA PRO A 28 10.78 -8.76 -10.10
C PRO A 28 11.84 -8.90 -9.00
N THR A 29 12.32 -7.79 -8.43
CA THR A 29 13.52 -7.78 -7.57
C THR A 29 13.56 -6.64 -6.55
N LYS A 30 13.04 -5.44 -6.88
CA LYS A 30 13.08 -4.28 -5.99
C LYS A 30 11.95 -4.31 -4.97
N SER A 31 12.33 -4.10 -3.72
CA SER A 31 11.45 -3.82 -2.60
C SER A 31 11.60 -2.35 -2.21
N PHE A 32 10.52 -1.72 -1.77
CA PHE A 32 10.52 -0.28 -1.45
C PHE A 32 10.17 -0.05 0.02
N PRO A 33 11.13 0.37 0.89
CA PRO A 33 10.92 0.51 2.33
C PRO A 33 10.01 1.68 2.74
N ASP A 34 9.99 2.75 1.95
CA ASP A 34 9.30 4.01 2.26
C ASP A 34 8.52 4.50 1.03
N TYR A 35 7.69 3.61 0.46
CA TYR A 35 6.93 3.90 -0.74
C TYR A 35 5.72 4.77 -0.42
N ARG A 36 5.65 5.93 -1.05
CA ARG A 36 4.55 6.87 -0.87
C ARG A 36 3.33 6.44 -1.67
N VAL A 37 2.16 6.42 -1.03
CA VAL A 37 0.88 6.04 -1.65
C VAL A 37 -0.15 7.13 -1.36
N GLY A 38 -0.79 7.64 -2.42
CA GLY A 38 -1.87 8.62 -2.30
C GLY A 38 -3.15 7.96 -1.79
N VAL A 39 -3.81 8.57 -0.81
CA VAL A 39 -5.05 8.09 -0.18
C VAL A 39 -6.06 9.21 -0.03
N ASN A 40 -7.34 8.92 -0.22
CA ASN A 40 -8.36 9.97 -0.24
C ASN A 40 -8.68 10.49 1.16
N ILE A 41 -8.93 9.57 2.11
CA ILE A 41 -9.46 9.92 3.42
C ILE A 41 -8.33 9.88 4.45
N PRO A 42 -8.11 10.96 5.23
CA PRO A 42 -7.10 10.95 6.28
C PRO A 42 -7.49 10.01 7.42
N GLY A 43 -6.49 9.59 8.19
CA GLY A 43 -6.64 8.79 9.39
C GLY A 43 -5.51 7.77 9.51
N LYS A 44 -5.84 6.66 10.16
CA LYS A 44 -4.95 5.55 10.38
C LYS A 44 -5.39 4.33 9.60
N TYR A 45 -4.45 3.67 8.95
CA TYR A 45 -4.68 2.46 8.15
C TYR A 45 -3.95 1.26 8.76
N LYS A 46 -4.53 0.07 8.57
CA LYS A 46 -3.95 -1.22 8.95
C LYS A 46 -4.02 -2.19 7.78
N ILE A 47 -3.06 -3.12 7.74
CA ILE A 47 -3.06 -4.22 6.78
C ILE A 47 -4.25 -5.13 7.09
N VAL A 48 -5.07 -5.39 6.08
CA VAL A 48 -6.21 -6.34 6.16
C VAL A 48 -6.04 -7.53 5.22
N LEU A 49 -5.11 -7.45 4.28
CA LEU A 49 -4.65 -8.56 3.47
C LEU A 49 -3.19 -8.35 3.09
N ASP A 50 -2.40 -9.41 3.20
CA ASP A 50 -0.98 -9.42 2.88
C ASP A 50 -0.66 -10.72 2.15
N SER A 51 -0.32 -10.65 0.86
CA SER A 51 0.04 -11.84 0.09
C SER A 51 1.41 -12.42 0.46
N ASP A 52 2.22 -11.69 1.22
CA ASP A 52 3.52 -12.13 1.75
C ASP A 52 3.39 -12.85 3.10
N ALA A 53 2.17 -13.02 3.63
CA ALA A 53 1.95 -13.76 4.86
C ALA A 53 2.35 -15.24 4.70
N GLU A 54 2.84 -15.83 5.80
CA GLU A 54 3.33 -17.21 5.85
C GLU A 54 2.25 -18.23 5.43
N GLU A 55 0.99 -17.99 5.79
CA GLU A 55 -0.17 -18.82 5.42
C GLU A 55 -0.44 -18.87 3.91
N PHE A 56 0.04 -17.88 3.16
CA PHE A 56 -0.04 -17.84 1.68
C PHE A 56 1.28 -18.26 1.02
N GLY A 57 2.26 -18.75 1.79
CA GLY A 57 3.58 -19.15 1.30
C GLY A 57 4.53 -17.98 1.04
N GLY A 58 4.25 -16.80 1.62
CA GLY A 58 5.12 -15.64 1.54
C GLY A 58 6.26 -15.65 2.57
N HIS A 59 7.00 -14.55 2.63
CA HIS A 59 8.21 -14.43 3.46
C HIS A 59 7.98 -13.77 4.82
N LYS A 60 6.74 -13.40 5.18
CA LYS A 60 6.37 -12.80 6.46
C LYS A 60 7.17 -11.53 6.78
N ARG A 61 7.34 -10.66 5.79
CA ARG A 61 8.18 -9.44 5.92
C ARG A 61 7.43 -8.22 6.45
N LEU A 62 6.10 -8.28 6.50
CA LEU A 62 5.24 -7.19 6.95
C LEU A 62 4.76 -7.45 8.38
N ASP A 63 4.89 -6.46 9.27
CA ASP A 63 4.31 -6.51 10.61
C ASP A 63 2.87 -5.98 10.59
N HIS A 64 1.91 -6.87 10.82
CA HIS A 64 0.48 -6.55 10.81
C HIS A 64 0.02 -5.68 11.99
N ASN A 65 0.88 -5.47 13.00
CA ASN A 65 0.61 -4.51 14.08
C ASN A 65 0.95 -3.05 13.70
N THR A 66 1.62 -2.85 12.55
CA THR A 66 2.02 -1.53 12.07
C THR A 66 0.81 -0.66 11.77
N GLU A 67 0.84 0.57 12.25
CA GLU A 67 -0.16 1.60 11.98
C GLU A 67 0.38 2.58 10.93
N PHE A 68 -0.37 2.77 9.85
CA PHE A 68 0.00 3.63 8.74
C PHE A 68 -0.77 4.94 8.83
N PHE A 69 -0.08 6.01 9.27
CA PHE A 69 -0.67 7.33 9.40
C PHE A 69 -0.63 8.09 8.07
N THR A 70 -1.71 8.80 7.77
CA THR A 70 -1.76 9.69 6.62
C THR A 70 -1.26 11.09 6.95
N PHE A 71 -0.61 11.72 5.98
CA PHE A 71 -0.18 13.11 6.02
C PHE A 71 -1.02 13.94 5.02
N PRO A 72 -1.36 15.20 5.35
CA PRO A 72 -2.12 16.11 4.49
C PRO A 72 -1.25 16.66 3.35
N GLU A 73 -0.66 15.74 2.59
CA GLU A 73 0.23 16.05 1.49
C GLU A 73 -0.27 15.34 0.24
N SER A 74 -0.64 16.15 -0.75
CA SER A 74 -1.26 15.64 -1.97
C SER A 74 -0.28 14.82 -2.79
N TYR A 75 -0.72 13.66 -3.26
CA TYR A 75 0.09 12.76 -4.06
C TYR A 75 -0.81 11.98 -5.03
N CYS A 76 -0.42 11.94 -6.30
CA CYS A 76 -1.09 11.14 -7.33
C CYS A 76 -2.62 11.38 -7.45
N GLY A 77 -3.05 12.64 -7.35
CA GLY A 77 -4.47 13.01 -7.44
C GLY A 77 -5.29 12.76 -6.18
N ARG A 78 -4.63 12.50 -5.03
CA ARG A 78 -5.25 12.39 -3.70
C ARG A 78 -4.78 13.51 -2.78
N GLU A 79 -5.64 13.90 -1.84
CA GLU A 79 -5.38 14.98 -0.89
C GLU A 79 -4.37 14.59 0.20
N ASN A 80 -4.34 13.31 0.55
CA ASN A 80 -3.48 12.76 1.59
C ASN A 80 -2.56 11.68 1.01
N SER A 81 -1.53 11.33 1.76
CA SER A 81 -0.66 10.19 1.44
C SER A 81 -0.16 9.49 2.70
N MET A 82 0.23 8.24 2.56
CA MET A 82 0.91 7.46 3.60
C MET A 82 2.15 6.81 3.01
N HIS A 83 3.07 6.41 3.88
CA HIS A 83 4.27 5.69 3.49
C HIS A 83 4.17 4.23 3.93
N ILE A 84 4.55 3.31 3.05
CA ILE A 84 4.50 1.87 3.30
C ILE A 84 5.80 1.19 2.91
N TYR A 85 6.09 0.07 3.58
CA TYR A 85 7.01 -0.91 3.02
C TYR A 85 6.25 -1.84 2.07
N ILE A 86 6.69 -1.95 0.82
CA ILE A 86 6.12 -2.90 -0.16
C ILE A 86 7.22 -3.77 -0.80
N PRO A 87 7.32 -5.05 -0.40
CA PRO A 87 8.32 -5.95 -0.97
C PRO A 87 8.06 -6.29 -2.44
N SER A 88 9.13 -6.71 -3.14
CA SER A 88 9.04 -7.26 -4.50
C SER A 88 8.02 -8.40 -4.60
N ARG A 89 7.15 -8.36 -5.61
CA ARG A 89 6.09 -9.36 -5.90
C ARG A 89 5.06 -9.56 -4.78
N VAL A 90 4.71 -8.49 -4.06
CA VAL A 90 3.72 -8.52 -2.97
C VAL A 90 2.51 -7.65 -3.30
N ALA A 91 1.33 -8.13 -2.89
CA ALA A 91 0.09 -7.37 -2.83
C ALA A 91 -0.30 -7.16 -1.36
N ALA A 92 -0.55 -5.91 -0.98
CA ALA A 92 -1.04 -5.54 0.34
C ALA A 92 -2.32 -4.70 0.21
N VAL A 93 -3.26 -4.92 1.12
CA VAL A 93 -4.52 -4.17 1.19
C VAL A 93 -4.63 -3.54 2.56
N TYR A 94 -5.00 -2.28 2.58
CA TYR A 94 -5.12 -1.48 3.79
C TYR A 94 -6.56 -1.02 3.98
N ALA A 95 -7.06 -1.11 5.20
CA ALA A 95 -8.32 -0.53 5.61
C ALA A 95 -8.08 0.54 6.66
N ARG A 96 -8.94 1.56 6.69
CA ARG A 96 -8.92 2.56 7.74
C ARG A 96 -9.36 1.90 9.06
N ALA A 97 -8.62 2.14 10.14
CA ALA A 97 -8.85 1.58 11.47
C ALA A 97 -9.61 2.54 12.42
N ASP A 98 -9.98 3.72 11.90
CA ASP A 98 -10.71 4.79 12.59
C ASP A 98 -12.13 4.97 12.03
#